data_AF-A0A3D1BME6-F1
#
_entry.id   AF-A0A3D1BME6-F1
#
_cell.length_a   1.000
_cell.length_b   1.000
_cell.length_c   1.000
_cell.angle_alpha   90.00
_cell.angle_beta   90.00
_cell.angle_gamma   90.00
#
_symmetry.space_group_name_H-M   'P 1'
#
loop_
_entity.id
_entity.type
_entity.pdbx_description
1 polymer ?
#
loop_
_entity_poly.entity_id
_entity_poly.type
_entity_poly.pdbx_seq_one_letter_code
_entity_poly.pdbx_strand_id
1 'polypeptide(L)'
;MLLYVEIRSFKWDAETIDHIANHGVSPDEIEEVAFEDYPYIRKGKRGRRYLYGKTLGGRYLFIVYVLAGMGIAQVITARDMDDKEKRLYLKRGK
;
A
#
# COMPACT_ATOMS: atom_id res chain seq x y z
N MET A 1 -4.07 -10.91 21.25
CA MET A 1 -3.83 -11.48 19.91
C MET A 1 -3.08 -10.42 19.11
N LEU A 2 -1.76 -10.56 18.98
CA LEU A 2 -0.94 -9.58 18.26
C LEU A 2 -1.26 -9.69 16.77
N LEU A 3 -1.95 -8.70 16.22
CA LEU A 3 -2.09 -8.54 14.78
C LEU A 3 -0.68 -8.31 14.24
N TYR A 4 -0.13 -9.31 13.55
CA TYR A 4 1.12 -9.17 12.83
C TYR A 4 0.91 -8.15 11.70
N VAL A 5 1.29 -6.90 11.93
CA VAL A 5 1.44 -5.93 10.85
C VAL A 5 2.72 -6.32 10.11
N GLU A 6 2.60 -6.78 8.85
CA GLU A 6 3.77 -7.21 8.08
C GLU A 6 4.67 -6.03 7.69
N ILE A 7 4.13 -4.81 7.69
CA ILE A 7 4.86 -3.55 7.46
C ILE A 7 5.12 -2.90 8.82
N ARG A 8 6.38 -2.56 9.10
CA ARG A 8 6.80 -1.77 10.28
C ARG A 8 7.31 -0.39 9.90
N SER A 9 7.83 -0.24 8.69
CA SER A 9 8.34 1.02 8.15
C SER A 9 8.47 0.91 6.63
N PHE A 10 8.60 2.06 5.98
CA PHE A 10 8.96 2.15 4.57
C PHE A 10 10.41 2.60 4.41
N LYS A 11 11.07 2.04 3.41
CA LYS A 11 12.32 2.60 2.89
C LYS A 11 11.98 3.41 1.65
N TRP A 12 12.28 4.70 1.71
CA TRP A 12 12.09 5.62 0.60
C TRP A 12 13.41 5.95 -0.09
N ASP A 13 13.37 6.00 -1.42
CA ASP A 13 14.43 6.54 -2.27
C ASP A 13 13.82 7.51 -3.29
N ALA A 14 14.65 8.40 -3.82
CA ALA A 14 14.19 9.48 -4.69
C ALA A 14 13.50 8.97 -5.97
N GLU A 15 14.02 7.90 -6.58
CA GLU A 15 13.44 7.30 -7.79
C GLU A 15 12.02 6.79 -7.54
N THR A 16 11.82 6.11 -6.40
CA THR A 16 10.50 5.63 -6.00
C THR A 16 9.54 6.78 -5.70
N ILE A 17 10.00 7.83 -5.01
CA ILE A 17 9.19 9.02 -4.70
C ILE A 17 8.75 9.71 -6.00
N ASP A 18 9.68 9.96 -6.92
CA ASP A 18 9.38 10.59 -8.21
C ASP A 18 8.42 9.74 -9.04
N HIS A 19 8.59 8.41 -9.03
CA HIS A 19 7.70 7.48 -9.73
C HIS A 19 6.26 7.53 -9.20
N ILE A 20 6.06 7.50 -7.89
CA ILE A 20 4.69 7.59 -7.31
C ILE A 20 4.09 8.99 -7.44
N ALA A 21 4.91 10.04 -7.46
CA ALA A 21 4.46 11.40 -7.70
C ALA A 21 3.88 11.58 -9.12
N ASN A 22 4.38 10.85 -10.12
CA ASN A 22 3.77 10.79 -11.46
C ASN A 22 2.35 10.18 -11.47
N HIS A 23 1.98 9.44 -10.41
CA HIS A 23 0.62 8.97 -10.16
C HIS A 23 -0.18 9.87 -9.21
N GLY A 24 0.39 11.01 -8.82
CA GLY A 24 -0.20 11.92 -7.85
C GLY A 24 -0.35 11.30 -6.46
N VAL A 25 0.57 10.41 -6.06
CA VAL A 25 0.58 9.77 -4.73
C VAL A 25 1.81 10.24 -3.96
N SER A 26 1.65 10.59 -2.69
CA SER A 26 2.77 10.91 -1.80
C SER A 26 3.18 9.73 -0.91
N PRO A 27 4.42 9.75 -0.36
CA PRO A 27 4.81 8.84 0.72
C PRO A 27 3.85 8.87 1.92
N ASP A 28 3.40 10.06 2.34
CA ASP A 28 2.51 10.22 3.49
C ASP A 28 1.18 9.48 3.29
N GLU A 29 0.58 9.56 2.09
CA GLU A 29 -0.66 8.84 1.78
C GLU A 29 -0.48 7.31 1.83
N ILE A 30 0.71 6.81 1.49
CA ILE A 30 1.05 5.40 1.57
C ILE A 30 1.21 4.97 3.04
N GLU A 31 1.84 5.81 3.85
CA GLU A 31 1.98 5.58 5.29
C GLU A 31 0.63 5.60 6.00
N GLU A 32 -0.25 6.57 5.69
CA GLU A 32 -1.63 6.61 6.16
C GLU A 32 -2.36 5.28 5.85
N VAL A 33 -2.30 4.83 4.59
CA VAL A 33 -2.94 3.58 4.17
C VAL A 33 -2.38 2.36 4.91
N ALA A 34 -1.09 2.35 5.25
CA ALA A 34 -0.45 1.22 5.89
C ALA A 34 -0.65 1.17 7.41
N PHE A 35 -0.78 2.32 8.06
CA PHE A 35 -0.73 2.43 9.53
C PHE A 35 -2.01 2.94 10.19
N GLU A 36 -2.86 3.70 9.48
CA GLU A 36 -4.08 4.31 10.05
C GLU A 36 -5.38 3.53 9.72
N ASP A 37 -5.36 2.65 8.72
CA ASP A 37 -6.47 1.72 8.40
C ASP A 37 -6.07 0.27 8.67
N TYR A 38 -7.03 -0.66 8.66
CA TYR A 38 -6.75 -2.10 8.55
C TYR A 38 -6.36 -2.43 7.10
N PRO A 39 -5.06 -2.60 6.81
CA PRO A 39 -4.58 -2.74 5.44
C PRO A 39 -5.08 -4.04 4.84
N TYR A 40 -5.64 -4.00 3.63
CA TYR A 40 -5.98 -5.21 2.90
C TYR A 40 -4.80 -5.65 2.07
N ILE A 41 -4.12 -6.69 2.54
CA ILE A 41 -2.90 -7.17 1.92
C ILE A 41 -3.16 -8.48 1.20
N ARG A 42 -2.74 -8.56 -0.06
CA ARG A 42 -2.75 -9.79 -0.87
C ARG A 42 -1.35 -10.13 -1.35
N LYS A 43 -1.08 -11.43 -1.49
CA LYS A 43 0.13 -11.92 -2.17
C LYS A 43 0.04 -11.58 -3.66
N GLY A 44 1.09 -10.95 -4.18
CA GLY A 44 1.28 -10.68 -5.60
C GLY A 44 2.17 -11.71 -6.28
N LYS A 45 2.56 -11.43 -7.52
CA LYS A 45 3.51 -12.26 -8.28
C LYS A 45 4.95 -11.92 -7.87
N ARG A 46 5.87 -12.89 -8.00
CA ARG A 46 7.33 -12.69 -7.83
C ARG A 46 7.69 -12.03 -6.50
N GLY A 47 7.13 -12.53 -5.40
CA GLY A 47 7.43 -12.03 -4.04
C GLY A 47 6.77 -10.70 -3.66
N ARG A 48 6.05 -10.05 -4.58
CA ARG A 48 5.36 -8.78 -4.33
C ARG A 48 4.18 -8.93 -3.38
N ARG A 49 3.80 -7.82 -2.76
CA ARG A 49 2.60 -7.64 -1.96
C ARG A 49 1.77 -6.52 -2.56
N TYR A 50 0.46 -6.67 -2.41
CA TYR A 50 -0.55 -5.73 -2.89
C TYR A 50 -1.30 -5.22 -1.67
N LEU A 51 -1.07 -3.96 -1.33
CA LEU A 51 -1.78 -3.24 -0.29
C LEU A 51 -2.89 -2.42 -0.94
N TYR A 52 -4.10 -2.62 -0.46
CA TYR A 52 -5.26 -1.83 -0.80
C TYR A 52 -5.68 -1.08 0.46
N GLY A 53 -5.93 0.21 0.35
CA GLY A 53 -6.35 1.04 1.47
C GLY A 53 -7.08 2.30 1.05
N LYS A 54 -7.57 3.02 2.05
CA LYS A 54 -8.18 4.34 1.89
C LYS A 54 -7.38 5.35 2.71
N THR A 55 -6.96 6.46 2.10
CA THR A 55 -6.28 7.55 2.81
C THR A 55 -7.27 8.28 3.73
N LEU A 56 -6.77 9.10 4.65
CA LEU A 56 -7.62 9.94 5.51
C LEU A 56 -8.43 10.94 4.67
N GLY A 57 -7.83 11.46 3.58
CA GLY A 57 -8.50 12.30 2.58
C GLY A 57 -9.53 11.57 1.70
N GLY A 58 -9.65 10.25 1.84
CA GLY A 58 -10.69 9.45 1.21
C GLY A 58 -10.36 8.86 -0.16
N ARG A 59 -9.11 8.99 -0.62
CA ARG A 59 -8.63 8.34 -1.85
C ARG A 59 -8.44 6.85 -1.61
N TYR A 60 -8.71 6.04 -2.63
CA TYR A 60 -8.51 4.60 -2.57
C TYR A 60 -7.23 4.25 -3.32
N LEU A 61 -6.20 3.77 -2.61
CA LEU A 61 -4.89 3.51 -3.20
C LEU A 61 -4.59 2.02 -3.33
N PHE A 62 -4.02 1.67 -4.47
CA PHE A 62 -3.39 0.38 -4.73
C PHE A 62 -1.87 0.56 -4.70
N ILE A 63 -1.22 -0.14 -3.77
CA ILE A 63 0.21 -0.03 -3.49
C ILE A 63 0.87 -1.39 -3.70
N VAL A 64 1.94 -1.42 -4.48
CA VAL A 64 2.75 -2.61 -4.73
C VAL A 64 4.09 -2.44 -4.03
N TYR A 65 4.46 -3.40 -3.19
CA TYR A 65 5.73 -3.38 -2.47
C TYR A 65 6.33 -4.78 -2.33
N VAL A 66 7.58 -4.81 -1.88
CA VAL A 66 8.27 -6.03 -1.40
C VAL A 66 8.73 -5.80 0.03
N LEU A 67 8.92 -6.89 0.78
CA LEU A 67 9.51 -6.84 2.11
C LEU A 67 11.01 -7.10 2.01
N ALA A 68 11.81 -6.17 2.51
CA ALA A 68 13.27 -6.26 2.59
C ALA A 68 13.76 -6.95 3.88
N GLY A 69 12.84 -7.59 4.63
CA GLY A 69 13.10 -8.18 5.94
C GLY A 69 12.72 -7.25 7.10
N MET A 70 12.51 -7.83 8.29
CA MET A 70 12.14 -7.12 9.52
C MET A 70 10.93 -6.17 9.40
N GLY A 71 10.05 -6.40 8.43
CA GLY A 71 8.90 -5.55 8.15
C GLY A 71 9.21 -4.24 7.42
N ILE A 72 10.42 -4.08 6.87
CA ILE A 72 10.75 -2.92 6.03
C ILE A 72 10.15 -3.13 4.63
N ALA A 73 9.23 -2.26 4.24
CA ALA A 73 8.61 -2.28 2.93
C ALA A 73 9.36 -1.37 1.95
N GLN A 74 9.60 -1.86 0.73
CA GLN A 74 10.10 -1.07 -0.40
C GLN A 74 8.98 -0.98 -1.44
N VAL A 75 8.50 0.25 -1.69
CA VAL A 75 7.44 0.51 -2.66
C VAL A 75 7.99 0.35 -4.08
N ILE A 76 7.22 -0.30 -4.93
CA ILE A 76 7.49 -0.43 -6.36
C ILE A 76 6.65 0.58 -7.15
N THR A 77 5.37 0.73 -6.78
CA THR A 77 4.45 1.69 -7.38
C THR A 77 3.24 1.88 -6.48
N ALA A 78 2.59 3.04 -6.60
CA ALA A 78 1.31 3.33 -5.99
C ALA A 78 0.48 4.17 -6.95
N ARG A 79 -0.84 3.95 -6.96
CA ARG A 79 -1.80 4.72 -7.77
C ARG A 79 -3.19 4.61 -7.15
N ASP A 80 -4.11 5.43 -7.65
CA ASP A 80 -5.53 5.23 -7.36
C ASP A 80 -5.99 3.84 -7.84
N MET A 81 -6.87 3.21 -7.06
CA MET A 81 -7.55 1.97 -7.43
C MET A 81 -8.48 2.19 -8.63
N ASP A 82 -8.55 1.21 -9.52
CA ASP A 82 -9.61 1.13 -10.52
C ASP A 82 -10.94 0.64 -9.91
N ASP A 83 -12.03 0.66 -10.69
CA ASP A 83 -13.35 0.25 -10.21
C ASP A 83 -13.45 -1.22 -9.81
N LYS A 84 -12.61 -2.10 -10.37
CA LYS A 84 -12.57 -3.52 -9.98
C LYS A 84 -11.87 -3.67 -8.64
N GLU A 85 -10.76 -2.97 -8.44
CA GLU A 85 -9.98 -2.93 -7.21
C GLU A 85 -10.77 -2.28 -6.07
N LYS A 86 -11.44 -1.14 -6.31
CA LYS A 86 -12.35 -0.53 -5.33
C LYS A 86 -13.45 -1.49 -4.91
N ARG A 87 -14.10 -2.17 -5.87
CA ARG A 87 -15.13 -3.17 -5.55
C ARG A 87 -14.59 -4.36 -4.76
N LEU A 88 -13.40 -4.84 -5.10
CA LEU A 88 -12.71 -5.88 -4.33
C LEU A 88 -12.45 -5.41 -2.90
N TYR A 89 -11.87 -4.23 -2.75
CA TYR A 89 -11.52 -3.61 -1.48
C TYR A 89 -12.75 -3.39 -0.58
N LEU A 90 -13.86 -2.91 -1.12
CA LEU A 90 -15.09 -2.65 -0.38
C LEU A 90 -15.86 -3.94 -0.01
N LYS A 91 -15.59 -5.06 -0.69
CA LYS A 91 -16.18 -6.37 -0.36
C LYS A 91 -15.37 -7.13 0.69
N ARG A 92 -14.15 -6.69 1.02
CA ARG A 92 -13.33 -7.34 2.04
C ARG A 92 -14.05 -7.22 3.39
N GLY A 93 -14.28 -8.33 4.08
CA GLY A 93 -14.99 -8.33 5.36
C GLY A 93 -16.51 -8.56 5.26
N LYS A 94 -17.05 -8.79 4.06
CA LYS A 94 -18.17 -9.74 3.91
C LYS A 94 -17.60 -11.16 3.80
#